data_AF-A0A8T4Y9E0-F1
#
_entry.id   AF-A0A8T4Y9E0-F1
#
_cell.length_a   1.000
_cell.length_b   1.000
_cell.length_c   1.000
_cell.angle_alpha   90.00
_cell.angle_beta   90.00
_cell.angle_gamma   90.00
#
_symmetry.space_group_name_H-M   'P 1'
#
loop_
_entity.id
_entity.type
_entity.pdbx_description
1 polymer ?
#
loop_
_entity_poly.entity_id
_entity_poly.type
_entity_poly.pdbx_seq_one_letter_code
_entity_poly.pdbx_strand_id
1 'polypeptide(L)'
;MSKGKIAAQAGHAAVSAAEEARKRNKDWLNEWVKEGQCKVVVKVKNEKELLALEKQAKELALPCALIIDRGLTEIPPGTTTCLGIGPAPAEKIDKLTGKLPLL
;
A
#
# COMPACT_ATOMS: atom_id res chain seq x y z
N MET A 1 4.37 -14.26 -7.49
CA MET A 1 5.33 -13.97 -6.40
C MET A 1 5.32 -15.13 -5.43
N SER A 2 6.48 -15.60 -4.97
CA SER A 2 6.55 -16.52 -3.82
C SER A 2 5.99 -15.88 -2.54
N LYS A 3 5.64 -16.70 -1.53
CA LYS A 3 5.14 -16.22 -0.23
C LYS A 3 6.10 -15.24 0.43
N GLY A 4 7.41 -15.53 0.39
CA GLY A 4 8.44 -14.65 0.95
C GLY A 4 8.52 -13.31 0.22
N LYS A 5 8.43 -13.34 -1.11
CA LYS A 5 8.44 -12.09 -1.90
C LYS A 5 7.22 -11.23 -1.61
N ILE A 6 6.02 -11.82 -1.51
CA ILE A 6 4.80 -11.12 -1.11
C ILE A 6 4.99 -10.41 0.23
N ALA A 7 5.49 -11.12 1.25
CA ALA A 7 5.73 -10.55 2.57
C ALA A 7 6.71 -9.37 2.54
N ALA A 8 7.82 -9.51 1.79
CA ALA A 8 8.80 -8.44 1.63
C ALA A 8 8.21 -7.20 0.94
N GLN A 9 7.47 -7.37 -0.16
CA GLN A 9 6.86 -6.25 -0.88
C GLN A 9 5.76 -5.57 -0.06
N ALA A 10 4.95 -6.33 0.67
CA ALA A 10 3.96 -5.78 1.61
C ALA A 10 4.64 -4.98 2.74
N GLY A 11 5.77 -5.47 3.25
CA GLY A 11 6.59 -4.75 4.23
C GLY A 11 7.13 -3.42 3.67
N HIS A 12 7.69 -3.42 2.47
CA HIS A 12 8.17 -2.19 1.80
C HIS A 12 7.04 -1.18 1.61
N ALA A 13 5.87 -1.64 1.16
CA ALA A 13 4.69 -0.81 0.95
C ALA A 13 4.20 -0.19 2.26
N ALA A 14 4.11 -1.00 3.33
CA ALA A 14 3.67 -0.53 4.64
C ALA A 14 4.61 0.54 5.23
N VAL A 15 5.92 0.31 5.20
CA VAL A 15 6.91 1.28 5.71
C VAL A 15 6.87 2.57 4.90
N SER A 16 6.86 2.48 3.57
CA SER A 16 6.90 3.65 2.70
C SER A 16 5.63 4.49 2.81
N ALA A 17 4.45 3.85 2.90
CA ALA A 17 3.18 4.57 3.06
C ALA A 17 3.05 5.20 4.45
N ALA A 18 3.51 4.52 5.51
CA ALA A 18 3.60 5.09 6.86
C ALA A 18 4.53 6.31 6.93
N GLU A 19 5.67 6.26 6.23
CA GLU A 19 6.58 7.39 6.09
C GLU A 19 5.95 8.57 5.35
N GLU A 20 5.11 8.31 4.35
CA GLU A 20 4.34 9.35 3.68
C GLU A 20 3.30 9.98 4.61
N ALA A 21 2.60 9.16 5.40
CA ALA A 21 1.68 9.64 6.43
C ALA A 21 2.42 10.45 7.49
N ARG A 22 3.63 10.04 7.91
CA ARG A 22 4.46 10.79 8.86
C ARG A 22 4.70 12.24 8.42
N LYS A 23 4.92 12.43 7.12
CA LYS A 23 5.20 13.75 6.52
C LYS A 23 3.93 14.58 6.32
N ARG A 24 2.83 13.95 5.90
CA ARG A 24 1.60 14.67 5.48
C ARG A 24 0.52 14.75 6.55
N ASN A 25 0.36 13.73 7.37
CA ASN A 25 -0.70 13.57 8.37
C ASN A 25 -0.20 12.77 9.58
N LYS A 26 0.65 13.40 10.40
CA LYS A 26 1.28 12.76 11.56
C LYS A 26 0.26 12.20 12.57
N ASP A 27 -0.90 12.84 12.70
CA ASP A 27 -1.96 12.38 13.61
C ASP A 27 -2.56 11.04 13.16
N TRP A 28 -2.80 10.84 11.86
CA TRP A 28 -3.26 9.54 11.35
C TRP A 28 -2.25 8.43 11.62
N LEU A 29 -0.95 8.73 11.48
CA LEU A 29 0.10 7.78 11.82
C LEU A 29 0.09 7.47 13.33
N ASN A 30 0.00 8.49 14.19
CA ASN A 30 0.04 8.31 15.63
C ASN A 30 -1.14 7.47 16.13
N GLU A 31 -2.36 7.77 15.68
CA GLU A 31 -3.55 6.99 16.06
C GLU A 31 -3.46 5.57 15.53
N TRP A 32 -3.07 5.38 14.27
CA TRP A 32 -2.87 4.04 13.71
C TRP A 32 -1.84 3.22 14.51
N VAL A 33 -0.74 3.83 14.95
CA VAL A 33 0.25 3.16 15.81
C VAL A 33 -0.34 2.81 17.18
N LYS A 34 -1.08 3.73 17.82
CA LYS A 34 -1.76 3.49 19.10
C LYS A 34 -2.77 2.35 19.01
N GLU A 35 -3.47 2.22 17.89
CA GLU A 35 -4.45 1.18 17.60
C GLU A 35 -3.83 -0.16 17.17
N GLY A 36 -2.50 -0.30 17.24
CA GLY A 36 -1.83 -1.57 16.91
C GLY A 36 -1.55 -1.75 15.41
N GLN A 37 -1.51 -0.65 14.65
CA GLN A 37 -0.99 -0.56 13.28
C GLN A 37 -1.60 -1.59 12.32
N CYS A 38 -2.93 -1.71 12.32
CA CYS A 38 -3.69 -2.68 11.53
C CYS A 38 -3.37 -2.58 10.02
N LYS A 39 -3.22 -3.74 9.37
CA LYS A 39 -2.93 -3.87 7.93
C LYS A 39 -3.83 -4.94 7.34
N VAL A 40 -4.46 -4.62 6.21
CA VAL A 40 -5.25 -5.58 5.43
C VAL A 40 -4.58 -5.74 4.08
N VAL A 41 -4.34 -7.00 3.68
CA VAL A 41 -3.68 -7.31 2.41
C VAL A 41 -4.73 -7.85 1.43
N VAL A 42 -4.95 -7.08 0.36
CA VAL A 42 -5.87 -7.42 -0.74
C VAL A 42 -5.08 -7.66 -2.02
N LYS A 43 -5.74 -8.22 -3.05
CA LYS A 43 -5.13 -8.46 -4.36
C LYS A 43 -5.89 -7.78 -5.49
N VAL A 44 -5.13 -7.40 -6.51
CA VAL A 44 -5.62 -6.90 -7.79
C VAL A 44 -5.15 -7.81 -8.92
N LYS A 45 -5.75 -7.69 -10.10
CA LYS A 45 -5.49 -8.63 -11.21
C LYS A 45 -4.21 -8.32 -11.97
N ASN A 46 -3.79 -7.06 -11.99
CA ASN A 46 -2.70 -6.59 -12.84
C ASN A 46 -2.14 -5.24 -12.38
N GLU A 47 -1.02 -4.85 -12.97
CA GLU A 47 -0.32 -3.58 -12.72
C GLU A 47 -1.18 -2.34 -13.03
N LYS A 48 -2.02 -2.40 -14.07
CA LYS A 48 -2.89 -1.27 -14.43
C LYS A 48 -3.88 -0.93 -13.31
N GLU A 49 -4.41 -1.93 -12.61
CA GLU A 49 -5.26 -1.73 -11.43
C GLU A 49 -4.49 -1.10 -10.26
N LEU A 50 -3.23 -1.49 -10.02
CA LEU A 50 -2.37 -0.83 -9.02
C LEU A 50 -2.17 0.66 -9.33
N LEU A 51 -1.82 0.98 -10.57
CA LEU A 51 -1.59 2.37 -11.00
C LEU A 51 -2.86 3.22 -10.91
N ALA A 52 -4.02 2.64 -11.25
CA ALA A 52 -5.30 3.31 -11.11
C ALA A 52 -5.63 3.63 -9.64
N LEU A 53 -5.41 2.66 -8.73
CA LEU A 53 -5.60 2.86 -7.29
C LEU A 53 -4.63 3.90 -6.72
N GLU A 54 -3.37 3.90 -7.15
CA GLU A 54 -2.40 4.91 -6.72
C GLU A 54 -2.85 6.33 -7.11
N LYS A 55 -3.33 6.50 -8.35
CA LYS A 55 -3.87 7.77 -8.82
C LYS A 55 -5.06 8.22 -7.97
N GLN A 56 -6.02 7.33 -7.73
CA GLN A 56 -7.19 7.63 -6.90
C GLN A 56 -6.82 7.96 -5.45
N ALA A 57 -5.84 7.26 -4.87
CA ALA A 57 -5.35 7.53 -3.53
C ALA A 57 -4.73 8.95 -3.44
N LYS A 58 -3.93 9.34 -4.45
CA LYS A 58 -3.36 10.68 -4.56
C LYS A 58 -4.43 11.76 -4.70
N GLU A 59 -5.46 11.53 -5.53
CA GLU A 59 -6.60 12.45 -5.70
C GLU A 59 -7.38 12.67 -4.40
N LEU A 60 -7.48 11.63 -3.57
CA LEU A 60 -8.14 11.68 -2.25
C LEU A 60 -7.20 12.15 -1.13
N ALA A 61 -5.99 12.60 -1.47
CA ALA A 61 -4.95 13.02 -0.54
C ALA A 61 -4.62 11.97 0.54
N LEU A 62 -4.74 10.69 0.19
CA LEU A 62 -4.35 9.58 1.07
C LEU A 62 -2.84 9.35 0.94
N PRO A 63 -2.14 9.10 2.07
CA PRO A 63 -0.78 8.58 2.03
C PRO A 63 -0.75 7.29 1.21
N CYS A 64 0.18 7.19 0.27
CA CYS A 64 0.34 5.97 -0.51
C CYS A 64 1.77 5.82 -1.00
N ALA A 65 2.20 4.58 -1.26
CA ALA A 65 3.51 4.28 -1.80
C ALA A 65 3.45 3.11 -2.77
N LEU A 66 3.79 3.35 -4.02
CA LEU A 66 3.95 2.33 -5.04
C LEU A 66 5.34 1.70 -4.95
N ILE A 67 5.40 0.38 -4.87
CA ILE A 67 6.64 -0.37 -4.77
C ILE A 67 7.01 -0.97 -6.12
N ILE A 68 8.22 -0.64 -6.54
CA ILE A 68 8.85 -1.16 -7.75
C ILE A 68 9.98 -2.07 -7.32
N ASP A 69 9.92 -3.34 -7.74
CA ASP A 69 10.98 -4.27 -7.43
C ASP A 69 12.21 -3.96 -8.29
N ARG A 70 13.35 -3.70 -7.64
CA ARG A 70 14.61 -3.37 -8.32
C ARG A 70 15.30 -4.58 -8.98
N GLY A 71 14.60 -5.71 -9.10
CA GLY A 71 15.10 -6.88 -9.84
C GLY A 71 16.18 -7.67 -9.12
N LEU A 72 16.20 -7.66 -7.78
CA LEU A 72 17.13 -8.47 -6.99
C LEU A 72 16.61 -9.91 -6.76
N THR A 73 15.48 -10.30 -7.36
CA THR A 73 14.79 -11.59 -7.13
C THR A 73 13.93 -12.03 -8.33
N GLU A 74 13.12 -13.08 -8.15
CA GLU A 74 12.15 -13.82 -9.01
C GLU A 74 11.34 -13.09 -10.12
N ILE A 75 11.40 -11.76 -10.28
CA ILE A 75 10.56 -10.97 -11.19
C ILE A 75 11.43 -9.98 -11.99
N PRO A 76 11.08 -9.66 -13.25
CA PRO A 76 11.83 -8.69 -14.04
C PRO A 76 12.06 -7.36 -13.30
N PRO A 77 13.28 -6.79 -13.37
CA PRO A 77 13.56 -5.48 -12.81
C PRO A 77 12.57 -4.42 -13.31
N GLY A 78 12.15 -3.52 -12.43
CA GLY A 78 11.22 -2.44 -12.77
C GLY A 78 9.74 -2.83 -12.72
N THR A 79 9.43 -4.05 -12.29
CA THR A 79 8.02 -4.47 -12.14
C THR A 79 7.38 -3.81 -10.92
N THR A 80 6.21 -3.21 -11.12
CA THR A 80 5.35 -2.73 -10.03
C THR A 80 4.73 -3.93 -9.31
N THR A 81 5.02 -4.09 -8.01
CA THR A 81 4.65 -5.30 -7.26
C THR A 81 3.54 -5.08 -6.25
N CYS A 82 3.50 -3.91 -5.61
CA CYS A 82 2.62 -3.64 -4.48
C CYS A 82 2.35 -2.14 -4.33
N LEU A 83 1.21 -1.81 -3.72
CA LEU A 83 0.82 -0.45 -3.36
C LEU A 83 0.41 -0.43 -1.89
N GLY A 84 1.04 0.44 -1.09
CA GLY A 84 0.59 0.77 0.26
C GLY A 84 -0.36 1.97 0.21
N ILE A 85 -1.48 1.91 0.94
CA ILE A 85 -2.43 3.03 1.10
C ILE A 85 -2.70 3.21 2.60
N GLY A 86 -2.62 4.46 3.07
CA GLY A 86 -2.73 4.82 4.48
C GLY A 86 -1.38 4.90 5.20
N PRO A 87 -1.39 4.99 6.55
CA PRO A 87 -2.57 5.00 7.40
C PRO A 87 -3.48 6.21 7.17
N ALA A 88 -4.78 5.98 7.31
CA ALA A 88 -5.86 6.96 7.20
C ALA A 88 -7.14 6.35 7.82
N PRO A 89 -8.20 7.14 8.07
CA PRO A 89 -9.48 6.60 8.52
C PRO A 89 -9.99 5.49 7.59
N ALA A 90 -10.44 4.36 8.15
CA ALA A 90 -10.83 3.16 7.41
C ALA A 90 -11.85 3.47 6.31
N GLU A 91 -12.87 4.28 6.62
CA GLU A 91 -13.90 4.70 5.67
C GLU A 91 -13.36 5.40 4.40
N LYS A 92 -12.20 6.06 4.50
CA LYS A 92 -11.55 6.68 3.34
C LYS A 92 -10.80 5.65 2.49
N ILE A 93 -10.16 4.68 3.13
CA ILE A 93 -9.42 3.60 2.46
C ILE A 93 -10.40 2.64 1.78
N ASP A 94 -11.49 2.28 2.46
CA ASP A 94 -12.49 1.33 1.98
C ASP A 94 -13.22 1.80 0.71
N LYS A 95 -13.31 3.11 0.48
CA LYS A 95 -13.81 3.68 -0.79
C LYS A 95 -13.01 3.21 -2.01
N LEU A 96 -11.73 2.91 -1.83
CA LEU A 96 -10.86 2.41 -2.90
C LEU A 96 -10.74 0.88 -2.85
N THR A 97 -10.51 0.31 -1.67
CA THR A 97 -10.08 -1.09 -1.54
C THR A 97 -11.14 -2.05 -1.03
N GLY A 98 -12.29 -1.56 -0.54
CA GLY A 98 -13.29 -2.38 0.16
C GLY A 98 -13.98 -3.45 -0.69
N LYS A 99 -13.87 -3.36 -2.02
CA LYS A 99 -14.40 -4.37 -2.97
C LYS A 99 -13.33 -5.34 -3.48
N LEU A 100 -12.07 -5.14 -3.10
CA LEU A 100 -10.97 -5.99 -3.55
C LEU A 100 -10.96 -7.29 -2.74
N PRO A 101 -10.69 -8.44 -3.39
CA PRO A 101 -10.57 -9.70 -2.67
C PRO A 101 -9.35 -9.70 -1.75
N LEU A 102 -9.47 -10.35 -0.59
CA LEU A 102 -8.34 -10.64 0.28
C LEU A 102 -7.31 -11.50 -0.47
N LEU A 103 -6.01 -11.26 -0.18
CA LEU A 103 -4.90 -11.93 -0.86
C LEU A 103 -4.90 -13.44 -0.61
#